data_AF-A0A923A5N2-F1
#
_entry.id   AF-A0A923A5N2-F1
#
_cell.length_a   1.000
_cell.length_b   1.000
_cell.length_c   1.000
_cell.angle_alpha   90.00
_cell.angle_beta   90.00
_cell.angle_gamma   90.00
#
_symmetry.space_group_name_H-M   'P 1'
#
loop_
_entity.id
_entity.type
_entity.pdbx_description
1 polymer ?
#
loop_
_entity_poly.entity_id
_entity_poly.type
_entity_poly.pdbx_seq_one_letter_code
_entity_poly.pdbx_strand_id
1 'polypeptide(L)'
;LTGDDKPQFKRAKALFEKEDIIITTSVILECEWVLLYAYHFKQNDIMNAFQSLFGLSNVQLQDPVVIADAIEWHQNGMDFADAIHLAQSKDSEVFVTFDKKLIKSSLKNTAVSVREL
;
A
#
# COMPACT_ATOMS: atom_id res chain seq x y z
N LEU A 1 9.54 7.19 -9.74
CA LEU A 1 10.02 8.15 -8.74
C LEU A 1 11.54 8.20 -8.67
N THR A 2 12.23 7.07 -8.42
CA THR A 2 13.69 7.04 -8.15
C THR A 2 14.55 7.17 -9.41
N GLY A 3 14.36 6.27 -10.39
CA GLY A 3 15.22 6.19 -11.58
C GLY A 3 16.70 5.93 -11.24
N ASP A 4 16.96 5.27 -10.11
CA ASP A 4 18.24 5.06 -9.44
C ASP A 4 19.21 4.18 -10.26
N ASP A 5 18.70 3.11 -10.87
CA ASP A 5 19.42 2.29 -11.83
C ASP A 5 18.85 2.50 -13.24
N LYS A 6 19.61 3.23 -14.09
CA LYS A 6 19.17 3.57 -15.45
C LYS A 6 18.88 2.33 -16.33
N PRO A 7 19.75 1.30 -16.39
CA PRO A 7 19.43 0.05 -17.08
C PRO A 7 18.14 -0.62 -16.60
N GLN A 8 17.94 -0.78 -15.30
CA GLN A 8 16.75 -1.42 -14.74
C GLN A 8 15.50 -0.58 -14.99
N PHE A 9 15.58 0.73 -14.81
CA PHE A 9 14.48 1.66 -15.09
C PHE A 9 14.00 1.54 -16.54
N LYS A 10 14.91 1.49 -17.51
CA LYS A 10 14.55 1.32 -18.93
C LYS A 10 13.83 0.00 -19.19
N ARG A 11 14.29 -1.09 -18.58
CA ARG A 11 13.68 -2.42 -18.72
C ARG A 11 12.29 -2.46 -18.08
N ALA A 12 12.14 -1.90 -16.88
CA ALA A 12 10.85 -1.81 -16.21
C ALA A 12 9.86 -0.96 -17.02
N LYS A 13 10.27 0.23 -17.48
CA LYS A 13 9.40 1.09 -18.32
C LYS A 13 8.93 0.37 -19.58
N ALA A 14 9.83 -0.32 -20.28
CA ALA A 14 9.49 -1.08 -21.48
C ALA A 14 8.52 -2.25 -21.20
N LEU A 15 8.58 -2.87 -20.01
CA LEU A 15 7.62 -3.88 -19.57
C LEU A 15 6.23 -3.26 -19.38
N PHE A 16 6.14 -2.15 -18.64
CA PHE A 16 4.90 -1.41 -18.40
C PHE A 16 4.27 -0.80 -19.67
N GLU A 17 5.04 -0.59 -20.73
CA GLU A 17 4.52 -0.10 -22.02
C GLU A 17 3.91 -1.21 -22.90
N LYS A 18 4.20 -2.49 -22.63
CA LYS A 18 3.93 -3.60 -23.56
C LYS A 18 3.10 -4.73 -22.99
N GLU A 19 3.23 -5.01 -21.70
CA GLU A 19 2.64 -6.18 -21.06
C GLU A 19 1.46 -5.79 -20.17
N ASP A 20 0.54 -6.72 -19.98
CA ASP A 20 -0.44 -6.66 -18.89
C ASP A 20 0.25 -7.11 -17.59
N ILE A 21 0.12 -6.30 -16.54
CA ILE A 21 0.87 -6.47 -15.29
C ILE A 21 -0.08 -6.69 -14.14
N ILE A 22 0.20 -7.73 -13.34
CA ILE A 22 -0.42 -7.92 -12.03
C ILE A 22 0.60 -7.55 -10.95
N ILE A 23 0.21 -6.67 -10.03
CA ILE A 23 1.03 -6.30 -8.88
C ILE A 23 0.41 -6.91 -7.62
N THR A 24 1.20 -7.69 -6.89
CA THR A 24 0.75 -8.34 -5.64
C THR A 24 0.76 -7.37 -4.47
N THR A 25 -0.10 -7.63 -3.49
CA THR A 25 -0.23 -6.80 -2.28
C THR A 25 1.10 -6.67 -1.54
N SER A 26 1.87 -7.75 -1.46
CA SER A 26 3.21 -7.74 -0.85
C SER A 26 4.23 -6.88 -1.60
N VAL A 27 4.18 -6.83 -2.94
CA VAL A 27 5.08 -5.97 -3.73
C VAL A 27 4.76 -4.49 -3.48
N ILE A 28 3.48 -4.15 -3.35
CA ILE A 28 3.06 -2.77 -3.04
C ILE A 28 3.54 -2.36 -1.64
N LEU A 29 3.38 -3.25 -0.65
CA LEU A 29 3.87 -3.03 0.72
C LEU A 29 5.38 -2.78 0.75
N GLU A 30 6.18 -3.67 0.15
CA GLU A 30 7.64 -3.52 0.10
C GLU A 30 8.05 -2.26 -0.67
N CYS A 31 7.35 -1.94 -1.76
CA CYS A 31 7.65 -0.75 -2.56
C CYS A 31 7.41 0.54 -1.76
N GLU A 32 6.31 0.61 -1.00
CA GLU A 32 6.02 1.73 -0.11
C GLU A 32 7.15 1.89 0.92
N TRP A 33 7.50 0.79 1.59
CA TRP A 33 8.52 0.79 2.62
C TRP A 33 9.88 1.25 2.08
N VAL A 34 10.30 0.74 0.91
CA VAL A 34 11.56 1.16 0.26
C VAL A 34 11.52 2.64 -0.10
N LEU A 35 10.42 3.13 -0.68
CA LEU A 35 10.30 4.53 -1.07
C LEU A 35 10.30 5.48 0.14
N LEU A 36 9.64 5.09 1.23
CA LEU A 36 9.53 5.89 2.45
C LEU A 36 10.84 5.88 3.25
N TYR A 37 11.42 4.71 3.50
CA TYR A 37 12.53 4.57 4.44
C TYR A 37 13.90 4.64 3.77
N ALA A 38 14.11 4.02 2.61
CA ALA A 38 15.40 4.03 1.94
C ALA A 38 15.60 5.28 1.07
N TYR A 39 14.53 5.76 0.44
CA TYR A 39 14.57 6.94 -0.43
C TYR A 39 14.04 8.22 0.21
N HIS A 40 13.47 8.16 1.42
CA HIS A 40 12.98 9.32 2.16
C HIS A 40 11.96 10.17 1.39
N PHE A 41 11.17 9.56 0.50
CA PHE A 41 10.06 10.25 -0.13
C PHE A 41 9.00 10.61 0.91
N LYS A 42 8.24 11.68 0.65
CA LYS A 42 7.08 11.99 1.48
C LYS A 42 5.97 11.01 1.15
N GLN A 43 5.25 10.60 2.18
CA GLN A 43 4.08 9.74 2.08
C GLN A 43 3.11 10.15 0.94
N ASN A 44 2.76 11.43 0.85
CA ASN A 44 1.87 11.94 -0.19
C ASN A 44 2.45 11.76 -1.61
N ASP A 45 3.76 11.88 -1.79
CA ASP A 45 4.41 11.68 -3.08
C ASP A 45 4.35 10.20 -3.50
N ILE A 46 4.50 9.29 -2.54
CA ILE A 46 4.37 7.84 -2.75
C ILE A 46 2.93 7.49 -3.13
N MET A 47 1.94 7.98 -2.38
CA MET A 47 0.52 7.71 -2.66
C MET A 47 0.09 8.24 -4.03
N ASN A 48 0.54 9.45 -4.41
CA ASN A 48 0.26 9.99 -5.75
C ASN A 48 0.90 9.14 -6.87
N ALA A 49 2.11 8.63 -6.65
CA ALA A 49 2.77 7.75 -7.61
C ALA A 49 2.05 6.40 -7.73
N PHE A 50 1.60 5.82 -6.62
CA PHE A 50 0.78 4.61 -6.60
C PHE A 50 -0.54 4.81 -7.34
N GLN A 51 -1.29 5.89 -7.05
CA GLN A 51 -2.52 6.19 -7.78
C GLN A 51 -2.28 6.33 -9.29
N SER A 52 -1.18 6.98 -9.69
CA SER A 52 -0.82 7.10 -11.11
C SER A 52 -0.48 5.74 -11.74
N LEU A 53 0.25 4.89 -11.03
CA LEU A 53 0.65 3.55 -11.47
C LEU A 53 -0.55 2.61 -11.59
N PHE A 54 -1.43 2.63 -10.58
CA PHE A 54 -2.60 1.75 -10.51
C PHE A 54 -3.73 2.20 -11.44
N GLY A 55 -3.70 3.47 -11.88
CA GLY A 55 -4.60 4.00 -12.90
C GLY A 55 -4.22 3.64 -14.34
N LEU A 56 -3.08 2.96 -14.57
CA LEU A 56 -2.72 2.49 -15.91
C LEU A 56 -3.67 1.37 -16.36
N SER A 57 -4.12 1.43 -17.60
CA SER A 57 -5.13 0.49 -18.13
C SER A 57 -4.65 -0.97 -18.19
N ASN A 58 -3.33 -1.19 -18.24
CA ASN A 58 -2.70 -2.51 -18.28
C ASN A 58 -2.15 -2.96 -16.91
N VAL A 59 -2.48 -2.25 -15.83
CA VAL A 59 -2.10 -2.63 -14.46
C VAL A 59 -3.32 -3.16 -13.71
N GLN A 60 -3.19 -4.35 -13.15
CA GLN A 60 -4.16 -4.98 -12.28
C GLN A 60 -3.53 -5.19 -10.90
N LEU A 61 -4.30 -4.96 -9.85
CA LEU A 61 -3.88 -5.25 -8.48
C LEU A 61 -4.43 -6.61 -8.07
N GLN A 62 -3.66 -7.38 -7.29
CA GLN A 62 -4.14 -8.63 -6.71
C GLN A 62 -5.41 -8.41 -5.87
N ASP A 63 -5.40 -7.38 -5.01
CA ASP A 63 -6.50 -7.05 -4.11
C ASP A 63 -6.83 -5.54 -4.18
N PRO A 64 -7.51 -5.05 -5.23
CA PRO A 64 -7.66 -3.62 -5.48
C PRO A 64 -8.44 -2.88 -4.38
N VAL A 65 -9.44 -3.53 -3.77
CA VAL A 65 -10.22 -2.94 -2.66
C VAL A 65 -9.33 -2.77 -1.42
N VAL A 66 -8.56 -3.81 -1.08
CA VAL A 66 -7.62 -3.78 0.06
C VAL A 66 -6.62 -2.64 -0.10
N ILE A 67 -6.05 -2.47 -1.30
CA ILE A 67 -5.08 -1.40 -1.56
C ILE A 67 -5.73 -0.02 -1.53
N ALA A 68 -6.96 0.13 -2.02
CA ALA A 68 -7.68 1.40 -1.98
C ALA A 68 -7.94 1.84 -0.52
N ASP A 69 -8.43 0.93 0.33
CA ASP A 69 -8.62 1.18 1.76
C ASP A 69 -7.30 1.50 2.45
N ALA A 70 -6.24 0.74 2.14
CA ALA A 70 -4.94 0.95 2.75
C ALA A 70 -4.36 2.34 2.41
N ILE A 71 -4.50 2.79 1.16
CA ILE A 71 -4.09 4.15 0.74
C ILE A 71 -4.87 5.20 1.52
N GLU A 72 -6.21 5.07 1.62
CA GLU A 72 -7.06 6.04 2.32
C GLU A 72 -6.68 6.14 3.81
N TRP A 73 -6.58 5.02 4.50
CA TRP A 73 -6.26 5.01 5.94
C TRP A 73 -4.84 5.46 6.20
N HIS A 74 -3.91 5.11 5.32
CA HIS A 74 -2.53 5.56 5.42
C HIS A 74 -2.44 7.07 5.24
N GLN A 75 -3.10 7.67 4.24
CA GLN A 75 -3.19 9.13 4.06
C GLN A 75 -3.75 9.86 5.30
N ASN A 76 -4.58 9.18 6.10
CA ASN A 76 -5.11 9.70 7.37
C ASN A 76 -4.22 9.40 8.60
N GLY A 77 -3.00 8.90 8.38
CA GLY A 77 -1.95 8.75 9.39
C GLY A 77 -1.85 7.35 10.02
N MET A 78 -2.50 6.33 9.45
CA MET A 78 -2.23 4.93 9.80
C MET A 78 -0.90 4.46 9.19
N ASP A 79 -0.21 3.50 9.80
CA ASP A 79 0.92 2.82 9.15
C ASP A 79 0.42 2.00 7.94
N PHE A 80 1.19 1.93 6.85
CA PHE A 80 0.70 1.29 5.62
C PHE A 80 0.54 -0.23 5.77
N ALA A 81 1.42 -0.90 6.52
CA ALA A 81 1.30 -2.32 6.78
C ALA A 81 0.08 -2.61 7.66
N ASP A 82 -0.13 -1.82 8.71
CA ASP A 82 -1.32 -1.91 9.56
C ASP A 82 -2.60 -1.72 8.75
N ALA A 83 -2.60 -0.76 7.82
CA ALA A 83 -3.72 -0.50 6.96
C ALA A 83 -4.05 -1.69 6.04
N ILE A 84 -3.05 -2.34 5.45
CA ILE A 84 -3.23 -3.57 4.67
C ILE A 84 -3.76 -4.71 5.55
N HIS A 85 -3.19 -4.94 6.74
CA HIS A 85 -3.66 -5.99 7.64
C HIS A 85 -5.13 -5.81 8.04
N LEU A 86 -5.54 -4.58 8.35
CA LEU A 86 -6.92 -4.26 8.68
C LEU A 86 -7.84 -4.40 7.46
N ALA A 87 -7.39 -3.99 6.28
CA ALA A 87 -8.21 -4.04 5.08
C ALA A 87 -8.46 -5.49 4.64
N GLN A 88 -7.47 -6.37 4.79
CA GLN A 88 -7.62 -7.81 4.54
C GLN A 88 -8.49 -8.54 5.58
N SER A 89 -8.71 -7.96 6.75
CA SER A 89 -9.48 -8.58 7.84
C SER A 89 -10.92 -8.07 7.93
N LYS A 90 -11.40 -7.29 6.95
CA LYS A 90 -12.76 -6.74 6.92
C LYS A 90 -13.87 -7.79 7.04
N ASP A 91 -13.61 -9.02 6.58
CA ASP A 91 -14.58 -10.13 6.66
C ASP A 91 -14.51 -10.90 7.99
N SER A 92 -13.60 -10.53 8.89
CA SER A 92 -13.47 -11.14 10.21
C SER A 92 -14.30 -10.37 11.25
N GLU A 93 -14.83 -11.08 12.26
CA GLU A 93 -15.59 -10.45 13.34
C GLU A 93 -14.74 -9.47 14.17
N VAL A 94 -13.46 -9.78 14.36
CA VAL A 94 -12.51 -8.96 15.13
C VAL A 94 -11.06 -9.23 14.71
N PHE A 95 -10.27 -8.16 14.58
CA PHE A 95 -8.82 -8.23 14.48
C PHE A 95 -8.19 -8.12 15.88
N VAL A 96 -7.31 -9.05 16.23
CA VAL A 96 -6.69 -9.09 17.56
C VAL A 96 -5.19 -8.85 17.43
N THR A 97 -4.64 -7.91 18.21
CA THR A 97 -3.22 -7.53 18.15
C THR A 97 -2.70 -7.07 19.51
N PHE A 98 -1.41 -7.21 19.75
CA PHE A 98 -0.74 -6.57 20.90
C PHE A 98 -0.35 -5.10 20.61
N ASP A 99 -0.46 -4.64 19.36
CA ASP A 99 -0.06 -3.30 18.98
C ASP A 99 -1.11 -2.25 19.39
N LYS A 100 -0.80 -1.56 20.48
CA LYS A 100 -1.63 -0.46 21.02
C LYS A 100 -1.72 0.75 20.10
N LYS A 101 -0.72 0.99 19.24
CA LYS A 101 -0.75 2.08 18.25
C LYS A 101 -1.71 1.72 17.12
N LEU A 102 -1.68 0.48 16.64
CA LEU A 102 -2.64 -0.03 15.65
C LEU A 102 -4.07 0.09 16.19
N ILE A 103 -4.34 -0.39 17.40
CA ILE A 103 -5.66 -0.28 18.06
C ILE A 103 -6.12 1.19 18.12
N LYS A 104 -5.24 2.11 18.51
CA LYS A 104 -5.58 3.54 18.57
C LYS A 104 -5.82 4.15 17.20
N SER A 105 -5.09 3.70 16.18
CA SER A 105 -5.22 4.16 14.81
C SER A 105 -6.50 3.65 14.15
N SER A 106 -6.87 2.39 14.39
CA SER A 106 -8.07 1.78 13.80
C SER A 106 -9.34 2.50 14.22
N LEU A 107 -9.42 2.94 15.48
CA LEU A 107 -10.55 3.72 16.03
C LEU A 107 -10.81 5.04 15.31
N LYS A 108 -9.80 5.59 14.62
CA LYS A 108 -9.92 6.87 13.89
C LYS A 108 -10.20 6.69 12.41
N ASN A 109 -9.69 5.61 11.83
CA ASN A 109 -9.55 5.49 10.38
C ASN A 109 -10.47 4.42 9.79
N THR A 110 -11.01 3.48 10.57
CA THR A 110 -11.69 2.29 10.05
C THR A 110 -12.92 1.91 10.89
N ALA A 111 -13.84 1.14 10.31
CA ALA A 111 -14.92 0.49 11.05
C ALA A 111 -14.57 -0.94 11.52
N VAL A 112 -13.35 -1.42 11.26
CA VAL A 112 -12.92 -2.77 11.64
C VAL A 112 -12.85 -2.86 13.16
N SER A 113 -13.47 -3.91 13.73
CA SER A 113 -13.39 -4.18 15.16
C SER A 113 -11.98 -4.65 15.51
N VAL A 114 -11.28 -3.92 16.38
CA VAL A 114 -9.90 -4.24 16.79
C VAL A 114 -9.81 -4.28 18.32
N ARG A 115 -9.18 -5.31 18.89
CA ARG A 115 -8.93 -5.39 20.33
C ARG A 115 -7.54 -5.92 20.67
N GLU A 116 -7.11 -5.64 21.91
CA GLU A 116 -5.93 -6.28 22.51
C GLU A 116 -6.23 -7.76 22.82
N LEU A 117 -5.23 -8.63 22.65
CA LEU A 117 -5.32 -10.04 23.07
C LEU A 117 -5.31 -10.16 24.60
#